data_AF-A0A671TAD1-F1
#
_entry.id   AF-A0A671TAD1-F1
#
_cell.length_a   1.000
_cell.length_b   1.000
_cell.length_c   1.000
_cell.angle_alpha   90.00
_cell.angle_beta   90.00
_cell.angle_gamma   90.00
#
_symmetry.space_group_name_H-M   'P 1'
#
loop_
_entity.id
_entity.type
_entity.pdbx_description
1 polymer ?
#
loop_
_entity_poly.entity_id
_entity_poly.type
_entity_poly.pdbx_seq_one_letter_code
_entity_poly.pdbx_strand_id
1 'polypeptide(L)'
;MLSFEAAKARLETAGQSHVLQFWSELSAEESSALLEEISLLKPEELLEHCRAAVEAASRHSSADGRLDARMEPVPPEFIGSVRKSDEERLKMWGDEGTAPMFKII
;
A
#
# COMPACT_ATOMS: atom_id res chain seq x y z
N MET A 1 -22.78 13.02 4.33
CA MET A 1 -23.13 12.02 3.31
C MET A 1 -22.87 12.61 1.94
N LEU A 2 -22.16 11.87 1.09
CA LEU A 2 -21.94 12.22 -0.31
C LEU A 2 -23.29 12.16 -1.05
N SER A 3 -23.60 13.14 -1.89
CA SER A 3 -24.80 13.08 -2.73
C SER A 3 -24.54 12.23 -3.99
N PHE A 4 -25.59 11.68 -4.58
CA PHE A 4 -25.50 10.95 -5.84
C PHE A 4 -24.81 11.76 -6.95
N GLU A 5 -25.21 13.02 -7.15
CA GLU A 5 -24.59 13.89 -8.16
C GLU A 5 -23.10 14.14 -7.90
N ALA A 6 -22.70 14.31 -6.63
CA ALA A 6 -21.29 14.47 -6.27
C ALA A 6 -20.50 13.18 -6.49
N ALA A 7 -21.07 12.02 -6.17
CA ALA A 7 -20.47 10.71 -6.44
C ALA A 7 -20.29 10.46 -7.94
N LYS A 8 -21.31 10.80 -8.73
CA LYS A 8 -21.31 10.68 -10.19
C LYS A 8 -20.23 11.55 -10.82
N ALA A 9 -20.17 12.85 -10.49
CA ALA A 9 -19.17 13.76 -11.03
C ALA A 9 -17.74 13.30 -10.73
N ARG A 10 -17.53 12.78 -9.51
CA ARG A 10 -16.23 12.25 -9.07
C ARG A 10 -15.83 11.00 -9.85
N LEU A 11 -16.74 10.05 -10.00
CA LEU A 11 -16.48 8.83 -10.79
C LEU A 11 -16.30 9.13 -12.28
N GLU A 12 -17.05 10.09 -12.83
CA GLU A 12 -16.90 10.53 -14.23
C GLU A 12 -15.51 11.15 -14.49
N THR A 13 -14.99 11.94 -13.56
CA THR A 13 -13.64 12.53 -13.66
C THR A 13 -12.56 11.45 -13.76
N ALA A 14 -12.74 10.33 -13.04
CA ALA A 14 -11.85 9.17 -13.11
C ALA A 14 -12.21 8.16 -14.20
N GLY A 15 -13.23 8.42 -15.03
CA GLY A 15 -13.70 7.50 -16.08
C GLY A 15 -14.34 6.20 -15.55
N GLN A 16 -14.79 6.20 -14.29
CA GLN A 16 -15.38 5.05 -13.60
C GLN A 16 -16.91 5.11 -13.47
N SER A 17 -17.60 5.76 -14.42
CA SER A 17 -19.05 5.91 -14.41
C SER A 17 -19.81 4.57 -14.39
N HIS A 18 -19.17 3.47 -14.83
CA HIS A 18 -19.73 2.12 -14.83
C HIS A 18 -20.13 1.62 -13.43
N VAL A 19 -19.53 2.15 -12.36
CA VAL A 19 -19.88 1.80 -10.97
C VAL A 19 -21.34 2.14 -10.65
N LEU A 20 -21.92 3.15 -11.31
CA LEU A 20 -23.30 3.59 -11.08
C LEU A 20 -24.31 3.00 -12.09
N GLN A 21 -23.90 2.05 -12.95
CA GLN A 21 -24.76 1.54 -14.03
C GLN A 21 -26.06 0.89 -13.52
N PHE A 22 -26.05 0.31 -12.33
CA PHE A 22 -27.19 -0.37 -11.70
C PHE A 22 -27.81 0.46 -10.57
N TRP A 23 -27.55 1.76 -10.51
CA TRP A 23 -28.03 2.62 -9.43
C TRP A 23 -29.56 2.57 -9.26
N SER A 24 -30.32 2.41 -10.36
CA SER A 24 -31.77 2.28 -10.32
C SER A 24 -32.29 0.97 -9.74
N GLU A 25 -31.43 -0.05 -9.61
CA GLU A 25 -31.78 -1.37 -9.09
C GLU A 25 -31.48 -1.51 -7.59
N LEU A 26 -30.81 -0.52 -6.99
CA LEU A 26 -30.43 -0.52 -5.58
C LEU A 26 -31.58 -0.07 -4.67
N SER A 27 -31.71 -0.73 -3.53
CA SER A 27 -32.51 -0.24 -2.41
C SER A 27 -31.92 1.04 -1.80
N ALA A 28 -32.68 1.70 -0.91
CA ALA A 28 -32.22 2.90 -0.23
C ALA A 28 -31.01 2.61 0.68
N GLU A 29 -31.01 1.45 1.32
CA GLU A 29 -29.93 0.96 2.17
C GLU A 29 -28.66 0.69 1.35
N GLU A 30 -28.79 -0.03 0.23
CA GLU A 30 -27.65 -0.34 -0.66
C GLU A 30 -27.07 0.93 -1.30
N SER A 31 -27.93 1.85 -1.73
CA SER A 31 -27.52 3.15 -2.28
C SER A 31 -26.75 3.98 -1.25
N SER A 32 -27.20 3.97 0.01
CA SER A 32 -26.54 4.69 1.09
C SER A 32 -25.17 4.10 1.41
N ALA A 33 -25.07 2.76 1.51
CA ALA A 33 -23.81 2.07 1.73
C ALA A 33 -22.80 2.34 0.61
N LEU A 34 -23.24 2.28 -0.66
CA LEU A 34 -22.39 2.57 -1.82
C LEU A 34 -21.86 4.01 -1.80
N LEU A 35 -22.68 5.00 -1.41
CA LEU A 35 -22.22 6.39 -1.28
C LEU A 35 -21.21 6.59 -0.17
N GLU A 36 -21.33 5.85 0.94
CA GLU A 36 -20.34 5.85 2.01
C GLU A 36 -19.01 5.27 1.52
N GLU A 37 -19.03 4.14 0.82
CA GLU A 37 -17.81 3.55 0.23
C GLU A 37 -17.14 4.50 -0.78
N ILE A 38 -17.91 5.09 -1.70
CA ILE A 38 -17.40 6.06 -2.68
C ILE A 38 -16.82 7.30 -1.99
N SER A 39 -17.34 7.69 -0.82
CA SER A 39 -16.83 8.84 -0.07
C SER A 39 -15.40 8.61 0.46
N LEU A 40 -15.05 7.37 0.81
CA LEU A 40 -13.74 6.98 1.32
C LEU A 40 -12.71 6.77 0.21
N LEU A 41 -13.18 6.41 -0.99
CA LEU A 41 -12.31 6.22 -2.14
C LEU A 41 -11.74 7.55 -2.62
N LYS A 42 -10.63 7.47 -3.35
CA LYS A 42 -10.05 8.57 -4.15
C LYS A 42 -9.81 8.06 -5.57
N PRO A 43 -10.83 8.14 -6.45
CA PRO A 43 -10.80 7.48 -7.75
C PRO A 43 -9.60 7.86 -8.63
N GLU A 44 -9.15 9.10 -8.56
CA GLU A 44 -8.01 9.61 -9.32
C GLU A 44 -6.69 9.01 -8.84
N GLU A 45 -6.45 8.97 -7.51
CA GLU A 45 -5.27 8.34 -6.93
C GLU A 45 -5.25 6.83 -7.25
N LEU A 46 -6.40 6.17 -7.14
CA LEU A 46 -6.53 4.74 -7.44
C LEU A 46 -6.19 4.43 -8.90
N LEU A 47 -6.67 5.24 -9.84
CA LEU A 47 -6.40 5.07 -11.27
C LEU A 47 -4.89 5.17 -11.56
N GLU A 48 -4.21 6.16 -11.00
CA GLU A 48 -2.77 6.34 -11.16
C GLU A 48 -1.98 5.17 -10.56
N HIS A 49 -2.39 4.68 -9.39
CA HIS A 49 -1.80 3.48 -8.79
C HIS A 49 -1.98 2.25 -9.67
N CYS A 50 -3.17 2.04 -10.25
CA CYS A 50 -3.41 0.92 -11.16
C CYS A 50 -2.56 1.03 -12.43
N ARG A 51 -2.44 2.22 -13.02
CA ARG A 51 -1.58 2.46 -14.20
C ARG A 51 -0.11 2.16 -13.88
N ALA A 52 0.39 2.69 -12.77
CA ALA A 52 1.77 2.46 -12.33
C ALA A 52 2.03 0.96 -12.07
N ALA A 53 1.07 0.25 -11.49
CA ALA A 53 1.18 -1.19 -11.25
C ALA A 53 1.26 -2.00 -12.57
N VAL A 54 0.39 -1.69 -13.55
CA VAL A 54 0.42 -2.33 -14.87
C VAL A 54 1.74 -2.04 -15.59
N GLU A 55 2.19 -0.78 -15.56
CA GLU A 55 3.46 -0.38 -16.16
C GLU A 55 4.64 -1.13 -15.51
N ALA A 56 4.69 -1.15 -14.17
CA ALA A 56 5.72 -1.88 -13.43
C ALA A 56 5.73 -3.38 -13.77
N ALA A 57 4.56 -4.01 -13.84
CA ALA A 57 4.44 -5.41 -14.23
C ALA A 57 4.98 -5.65 -15.65
N SER A 58 4.67 -4.77 -16.61
CA SER A 58 5.13 -4.89 -17.99
C SER A 58 6.65 -4.78 -18.17
N ARG A 59 7.34 -4.00 -17.31
CA ARG A 59 8.81 -3.83 -17.35
C ARG A 59 9.57 -5.14 -17.14
N HIS A 60 9.00 -6.10 -16.43
CA HIS A 60 9.64 -7.40 -16.13
C HIS A 60 9.69 -8.36 -17.32
N SER A 61 9.11 -8.00 -18.46
CA SER A 61 9.11 -8.81 -19.69
C SER A 61 10.38 -8.70 -20.54
N SER A 62 11.27 -7.75 -20.23
CA SER A 62 12.53 -7.52 -20.94
C SER A 62 13.74 -7.79 -20.04
N ALA A 63 14.84 -8.29 -20.63
CA ALA A 63 16.07 -8.63 -19.88
C ALA A 63 16.66 -7.43 -19.11
N ASP A 64 16.56 -6.21 -19.67
CA ASP A 64 17.04 -4.97 -19.04
C ASP A 64 16.11 -4.43 -17.93
N GLY A 65 14.86 -4.91 -17.89
CA GLY A 65 13.85 -4.49 -16.93
C GLY A 65 13.73 -5.39 -15.69
N ARG A 66 14.45 -6.51 -15.65
CA ARG A 66 14.44 -7.39 -14.48
C ARG A 66 15.28 -6.81 -13.35
N LEU A 67 14.62 -6.45 -12.26
CA LEU A 67 15.27 -5.85 -11.09
C LEU A 67 16.28 -6.79 -10.43
N ASP A 68 16.05 -8.11 -10.49
CA ASP A 68 16.91 -9.14 -9.91
C ASP A 68 18.32 -9.14 -10.51
N ALA A 69 18.48 -8.79 -11.78
CA ALA A 69 19.77 -8.68 -12.43
C ALA A 69 20.67 -7.56 -11.85
N ARG A 70 20.11 -6.64 -11.05
CA ARG A 70 20.83 -5.51 -10.43
C ARG A 70 20.80 -5.52 -8.90
N MET A 71 20.23 -6.56 -8.29
CA MET A 71 20.16 -6.66 -6.83
C MET A 71 21.48 -7.21 -6.28
N GLU A 72 22.08 -6.46 -5.36
CA GLU A 72 23.28 -6.86 -4.61
C GLU A 72 22.90 -7.17 -3.15
N PRO A 73 23.66 -8.03 -2.45
CA PRO A 73 23.42 -8.31 -1.04
C PRO A 73 23.63 -7.05 -0.20
N VAL A 74 22.83 -6.90 0.86
CA VAL A 74 23.02 -5.82 1.82
C VAL A 74 24.39 -5.99 2.50
N PRO A 75 25.21 -4.91 2.59
CA PRO A 75 26.52 -5.00 3.23
C PRO A 75 26.43 -5.49 4.69
N PRO A 76 27.38 -6.32 5.14
CA PRO A 76 27.29 -7.01 6.44
C PRO A 76 27.27 -6.07 7.64
N GLU A 77 27.86 -4.88 7.53
CA GLU A 77 27.84 -3.84 8.56
C GLU A 77 26.42 -3.33 8.88
N PHE A 78 25.46 -3.49 7.97
CA PHE A 78 24.07 -3.10 8.16
C PHE A 78 23.15 -4.27 8.57
N ILE A 79 23.68 -5.49 8.67
CA ILE A 79 22.88 -6.69 8.95
C ILE A 79 23.32 -7.34 10.26
N GLY A 80 22.40 -7.38 11.23
CA GLY A 80 22.54 -8.21 12.43
C GLY A 80 22.05 -9.65 12.20
N SER A 81 22.72 -10.64 12.80
CA SER A 81 22.28 -12.04 12.72
C SER A 81 22.60 -12.78 14.02
N VAL A 82 21.57 -13.38 14.64
CA VAL A 82 21.73 -14.18 15.86
C VAL A 82 22.69 -15.35 15.66
N ARG A 83 22.59 -16.03 14.51
CA ARG A 83 23.43 -17.20 14.19
C ARG A 83 24.88 -16.84 13.86
N LYS A 84 25.13 -15.63 13.34
CA LYS A 84 26.46 -15.21 12.85
C LYS A 84 27.16 -14.20 13.76
N SER A 85 26.57 -13.85 14.91
CA SER A 85 27.16 -12.92 15.88
C SER A 85 27.70 -13.70 17.07
N ASP A 86 28.75 -13.17 17.68
CA ASP A 86 29.27 -13.68 18.95
C ASP A 86 28.32 -13.37 20.11
N GLU A 87 28.54 -14.07 21.22
CA GLU A 87 27.72 -13.96 22.43
C GLU A 87 27.80 -12.56 23.05
N GLU A 88 28.94 -11.88 22.91
CA GLU A 88 29.15 -10.51 23.43
C GLU A 88 28.29 -9.48 22.69
N ARG A 89 28.25 -9.53 21.35
CA ARG A 89 27.38 -8.66 20.53
C ARG A 89 25.91 -8.93 20.79
N LEU A 90 25.53 -10.19 20.98
CA LEU A 90 24.14 -10.55 21.29
C LEU A 90 23.71 -10.02 22.66
N LYS A 91 24.60 -10.14 23.65
CA LYS A 91 24.37 -9.57 24.98
C LYS A 91 24.28 -8.05 24.94
N MET A 92 25.18 -7.39 24.22
CA MET A 92 25.17 -5.94 24.02
C MET A 92 23.84 -5.45 23.41
N TRP A 93 23.32 -6.13 22.38
CA TRP A 93 22.01 -5.79 21.81
C TRP A 93 20.86 -5.98 22.80
N GLY A 94 20.90 -7.03 23.63
CA GLY A 94 19.91 -7.25 24.68
C GLY A 94 19.94 -6.16 25.77
N ASP A 95 21.14 -5.80 26.20
CA ASP A 95 21.36 -4.78 27.21
C ASP A 95 20.94 -3.39 26.68
N GLU A 96 21.30 -3.04 25.43
CA GLU A 96 20.87 -1.79 24.78
C GLU A 96 19.35 -1.73 24.55
N GLY A 97 18.73 -2.84 24.17
CA GLY A 97 17.28 -2.92 23.95
C GLY A 97 16.45 -2.77 25.24
N THR A 98 17.02 -3.13 26.39
CA THR A 98 16.35 -3.04 27.71
C THR A 98 16.76 -1.80 28.50
N ALA A 99 17.94 -1.21 28.25
CA ALA A 99 18.40 0.04 28.85
C ALA A 99 17.38 1.20 28.82
N PRO A 100 16.61 1.44 27.73
CA PRO A 100 15.56 2.47 27.75
C PRO A 100 14.33 2.08 28.58
N MET A 101 14.06 0.77 28.77
CA MET A 101 12.94 0.28 29.59
C MET A 101 13.20 0.48 31.09
N PHE A 102 14.45 0.32 31.53
CA PHE A 102 14.87 0.53 32.92
C PHE A 102 15.02 2.01 33.33
N LYS A 103 14.97 2.96 32.39
CA LYS A 103 15.01 4.41 32.68
C LYS A 103 13.64 5.04 32.95
N ILE A 104 12.55 4.27 32.78
CA ILE A 104 11.15 4.75 32.93
C ILE A 104 10.51 4.24 34.25
N ILE A 105 11.20 3.39 35.00
CA ILE A 105 10.81 2.90 36.34
C ILE A 105 11.60 3.68 37.40
#